data_AF-Q0V522-F1
#
_entry.id   AF-Q0V522-F1
#
_cell.length_a   1.000
_cell.length_b   1.000
_cell.length_c   1.000
_cell.angle_alpha   90.00
_cell.angle_beta   90.00
_cell.angle_gamma   90.00
#
_symmetry.space_group_name_H-M   'P 1'
#
loop_
_entity.id
_entity.type
_entity.pdbx_description
1 polymer ?
#
loop_
_entity_poly.entity_id
_entity_poly.type
_entity_poly.pdbx_seq_one_letter_code
_entity_poly.pdbx_strand_id
1 'polypeptide(L)'
;MSKEKPKRRRRCCGMPVWTFVTLLIVLLFIIAAAVVIPVVLIVIPNMNKGNNSAAQGDQNGNGGGSNGGNGNGNGNGNGNGNSVTSNSPPRPAPTLAPGDNQCDGVITCQNGGISILNPDRSCNCVCINGFTGSTCTNNDATGCTTTTIPGTANNATMGTAISRLLDSTVSETNIPLNSTRVLSLFSELSLSCAAQNALITFNGLASRSEKRALHSINLMAIGAPGSPGPAVTKAAEPSATPTQPVSSNVEALDFARTGVLFAMQETGELDVAAKAQESIQNFLTSNRNGNGGNNNGGNNNNGGNSNLNIGPFRMDLVQLTITLNNGTVIRASSSPS
;
A
#
# COMPACT_ATOMS: atom_id res chain seq x y z
N MET A 1 -74.52 2.67 -12.20
CA MET A 1 -73.66 3.38 -11.23
C MET A 1 -72.26 2.81 -11.31
N SER A 2 -71.40 3.41 -12.14
CA SER A 2 -70.00 3.00 -12.33
C SER A 2 -69.13 3.69 -11.29
N LYS A 3 -68.52 2.93 -10.37
CA LYS A 3 -67.54 3.46 -9.41
C LYS A 3 -66.13 3.28 -9.97
N GLU A 4 -65.49 4.39 -10.36
CA GLU A 4 -64.06 4.44 -10.63
C GLU A 4 -63.25 4.11 -9.37
N LYS A 5 -62.16 3.35 -9.53
CA LYS A 5 -61.21 3.01 -8.47
C LYS A 5 -60.03 4.00 -8.49
N PRO A 6 -59.64 4.63 -7.37
CA PRO A 6 -58.54 5.59 -7.34
C PRO A 6 -57.18 4.88 -7.43
N LYS A 7 -56.32 5.36 -8.32
CA LYS A 7 -54.96 4.83 -8.57
C LYS A 7 -54.04 5.14 -7.38
N ARG A 8 -53.78 4.13 -6.54
CA ARG A 8 -52.82 4.21 -5.41
C ARG A 8 -51.41 4.52 -5.94
N ARG A 9 -50.88 5.71 -5.61
CA ARG A 9 -49.45 6.03 -5.74
C ARG A 9 -48.65 5.14 -4.77
N ARG A 10 -47.76 4.32 -5.31
CA ARG A 10 -46.83 3.49 -4.53
C ARG A 10 -45.74 4.39 -3.96
N ARG A 11 -45.65 4.41 -2.62
CA ARG A 11 -44.56 5.02 -1.85
C ARG A 11 -43.66 3.86 -1.42
N CYS A 12 -42.41 3.84 -1.88
CA CYS A 12 -41.37 2.96 -1.33
C CYS A 12 -40.47 3.81 -0.42
N CYS A 13 -40.17 3.30 0.78
CA CYS A 13 -39.18 3.85 1.71
C CYS A 13 -39.39 5.29 2.22
N GLY A 14 -40.63 5.71 2.46
CA GLY A 14 -40.90 6.90 3.29
C GLY A 14 -40.54 8.27 2.71
N MET A 15 -39.95 8.36 1.52
CA MET A 15 -39.71 9.64 0.83
C MET A 15 -40.44 9.71 -0.53
N PRO A 16 -41.07 10.85 -0.87
CA PRO A 16 -41.72 11.03 -2.17
C PRO A 16 -40.69 10.88 -3.29
N VAL A 17 -41.02 10.15 -4.37
CA VAL A 17 -40.14 10.02 -5.56
C VAL A 17 -39.68 11.38 -6.11
N TRP A 18 -40.49 12.42 -5.88
CA TRP A 18 -40.15 13.79 -6.22
C TRP A 18 -38.89 14.31 -5.49
N THR A 19 -38.66 13.93 -4.22
CA THR A 19 -37.47 14.38 -3.47
C THR A 19 -36.18 13.72 -3.98
N PHE A 20 -36.27 12.45 -4.37
CA PHE A 20 -35.14 11.75 -4.99
C PHE A 20 -34.76 12.39 -6.33
N VAL A 21 -35.76 12.71 -7.16
CA VAL A 21 -35.54 13.41 -8.43
C VAL A 21 -34.95 14.79 -8.22
N THR A 22 -35.44 15.57 -7.23
CA THR A 22 -34.86 16.88 -6.92
C THR A 22 -33.41 16.77 -6.44
N LEU A 23 -33.09 15.77 -5.61
CA LEU A 23 -31.73 15.55 -5.11
C LEU A 23 -30.78 15.19 -6.26
N LEU A 24 -31.21 14.31 -7.16
CA LEU A 24 -30.42 13.89 -8.32
C LEU A 24 -30.15 15.07 -9.27
N ILE A 25 -31.14 15.94 -9.49
CA ILE A 25 -30.96 17.18 -10.28
C ILE A 25 -29.95 18.12 -9.62
N VAL A 26 -30.04 18.34 -8.31
CA VAL A 26 -29.08 19.20 -7.57
C VAL A 26 -27.67 18.64 -7.65
N LEU A 27 -27.49 17.33 -7.48
CA LEU A 27 -26.20 16.67 -7.61
C LEU A 27 -25.59 16.88 -9.01
N LEU A 28 -26.41 16.76 -10.06
CA LEU A 28 -25.97 16.97 -11.44
C LEU A 28 -25.48 18.41 -11.67
N PHE A 29 -26.18 19.42 -11.14
CA PHE A 29 -25.75 20.82 -11.24
C PHE A 29 -24.42 21.08 -10.51
N ILE A 30 -24.19 20.46 -9.35
CA ILE A 30 -22.93 20.58 -8.61
C ILE A 30 -21.77 20.01 -9.44
N ILE A 31 -21.95 18.83 -10.03
CA ILE A 31 -20.94 18.19 -10.89
C ILE A 31 -20.67 19.06 -12.12
N ALA A 32 -21.71 19.59 -12.76
CA ALA A 32 -21.56 20.47 -13.92
C ALA A 32 -20.78 21.76 -13.58
N ALA A 33 -21.10 22.42 -12.47
CA ALA A 33 -20.40 23.62 -12.01
C ALA A 33 -18.91 23.34 -11.71
N ALA A 34 -18.61 22.20 -11.09
CA ALA A 34 -17.24 21.79 -10.77
C ALA A 34 -16.35 21.61 -12.01
N VAL A 35 -16.93 21.23 -13.17
CA VAL A 35 -16.19 21.06 -14.42
C VAL A 35 -16.17 22.36 -15.25
N VAL A 36 -17.27 23.11 -15.30
CA VAL A 36 -17.37 24.32 -16.12
C VAL A 36 -16.49 25.46 -15.58
N ILE A 37 -16.40 25.65 -14.26
CA ILE A 37 -15.63 26.75 -13.66
C ILE A 37 -14.13 26.66 -14.02
N PRO A 38 -13.44 25.52 -13.85
CA PRO A 38 -12.05 25.38 -14.28
C PRO A 38 -11.85 25.60 -15.78
N VAL A 39 -12.75 25.08 -16.62
CA VAL A 39 -12.63 25.21 -18.09
C VAL A 39 -12.76 26.67 -18.53
N VAL A 40 -13.71 27.42 -17.97
CA VAL A 40 -13.92 28.84 -18.31
C VAL A 40 -12.76 29.72 -17.80
N LEU A 41 -12.22 29.43 -16.61
CA LEU A 41 -11.07 30.16 -16.07
C LEU A 41 -9.76 29.89 -16.84
N ILE A 42 -9.64 28.75 -17.54
CA ILE A 42 -8.51 28.47 -18.44
C ILE A 42 -8.65 29.24 -19.77
N VAL A 43 -9.88 29.49 -20.25
CA VAL A 43 -10.13 30.06 -21.59
C VAL A 43 -10.25 31.59 -21.59
N ILE A 44 -10.41 32.23 -20.42
CA ILE A 44 -10.47 33.70 -20.32
C ILE A 44 -9.14 34.26 -19.80
N PRO A 45 -8.23 34.74 -20.66
CA PRO A 45 -7.15 35.59 -20.22
C PRO A 45 -7.71 36.90 -19.66
N ASN A 46 -7.23 37.22 -18.46
CA ASN A 46 -7.49 38.42 -17.67
C ASN A 46 -7.37 39.72 -18.50
N MET A 47 -8.49 40.40 -18.74
CA MET A 47 -8.53 41.80 -19.12
C MET A 47 -9.03 42.65 -17.94
N ASN A 48 -8.13 42.92 -16.99
CA ASN A 48 -8.31 44.00 -16.02
C ASN A 48 -8.09 45.35 -16.72
N LYS A 49 -9.19 46.04 -17.08
CA LYS A 49 -9.17 47.48 -17.35
C LYS A 49 -10.18 48.14 -16.41
N GLY A 50 -9.65 49.02 -15.57
CA GLY A 50 -10.33 49.57 -14.41
C GLY A 50 -11.50 50.50 -14.73
N ASN A 51 -12.31 50.70 -13.69
CA ASN A 51 -13.03 51.93 -13.38
C ASN A 51 -13.55 51.78 -11.95
N ASN A 52 -13.02 52.58 -11.03
CA ASN A 52 -13.76 53.17 -9.90
C ASN A 52 -12.85 54.17 -9.17
N SER A 53 -13.05 55.44 -9.50
CA SER A 53 -12.65 56.57 -8.66
C SER A 53 -13.92 57.16 -8.04
N ALA A 54 -13.98 57.24 -6.70
CA ALA A 54 -14.47 58.41 -5.94
C ALA A 54 -14.54 58.12 -4.42
N ALA A 55 -14.17 59.15 -3.64
CA ALA A 55 -14.27 59.36 -2.18
C ALA A 55 -13.26 58.57 -1.31
N GLN A 56 -12.08 59.08 -0.96
CA GLN A 56 -11.72 60.23 -0.07
C GLN A 56 -11.86 59.93 1.43
N GLY A 57 -10.72 59.92 2.12
CA GLY A 57 -10.57 59.82 3.57
C GLY A 57 -9.09 59.71 3.94
N ASP A 58 -8.51 60.86 4.31
CA ASP A 58 -7.11 61.14 4.63
C ASP A 58 -6.49 60.27 5.75
N GLN A 59 -5.19 59.95 5.66
CA GLN A 59 -4.12 60.59 6.46
C GLN A 59 -2.76 59.86 6.35
N ASN A 60 -1.72 60.69 6.11
CA ASN A 60 -0.31 60.53 6.53
C ASN A 60 0.55 59.55 5.71
N GLY A 61 1.45 59.97 4.82
CA GLY A 61 2.65 60.81 5.08
C GLY A 61 3.79 59.87 5.49
N ASN A 62 4.84 59.60 4.71
CA ASN A 62 5.86 60.49 4.13
C ASN A 62 6.72 59.60 3.19
N GLY A 63 6.88 59.87 1.89
CA GLY A 63 7.90 60.78 1.32
C GLY A 63 9.30 60.12 1.32
N GLY A 64 10.03 59.91 0.22
CA GLY A 64 9.81 60.26 -1.19
C GLY A 64 11.07 59.93 -2.04
N GLY A 65 10.92 60.02 -3.38
CA GLY A 65 11.93 60.34 -4.42
C GLY A 65 13.05 59.31 -4.69
N SER A 66 13.14 58.64 -5.85
CA SER A 66 13.35 59.09 -7.25
C SER A 66 14.82 59.18 -7.68
N ASN A 67 15.09 58.58 -8.86
CA ASN A 67 16.27 58.66 -9.75
C ASN A 67 17.58 58.04 -9.23
N GLY A 68 18.33 57.26 -10.00
CA GLY A 68 18.60 57.37 -11.43
C GLY A 68 19.98 58.00 -11.59
N GLY A 69 21.01 57.21 -11.92
CA GLY A 69 22.37 57.75 -12.08
C GLY A 69 23.46 56.69 -12.18
N ASN A 70 23.89 56.45 -13.42
CA ASN A 70 25.11 55.76 -13.83
C ASN A 70 26.36 56.53 -13.35
N GLY A 71 27.45 55.85 -12.99
CA GLY A 71 28.69 56.51 -12.56
C GLY A 71 29.85 55.57 -12.24
N ASN A 72 30.71 55.39 -13.24
CA ASN A 72 32.04 54.80 -13.16
C ASN A 72 32.98 55.67 -12.29
N GLY A 73 33.80 55.06 -11.43
CA GLY A 73 34.70 55.78 -10.53
C GLY A 73 35.79 54.89 -9.95
N ASN A 74 36.95 54.92 -10.60
CA ASN A 74 38.23 54.38 -10.17
C ASN A 74 38.78 55.17 -8.96
N GLY A 75 39.23 54.48 -7.91
CA GLY A 75 39.72 55.11 -6.69
C GLY A 75 40.60 54.17 -5.86
N ASN A 76 41.91 54.28 -6.08
CA ASN A 76 43.00 53.65 -5.34
C ASN A 76 43.07 54.17 -3.89
N GLY A 77 43.19 53.28 -2.91
CA GLY A 77 43.28 53.63 -1.49
C GLY A 77 43.86 52.50 -0.65
N ASN A 78 45.17 52.59 -0.40
CA ASN A 78 46.00 51.69 0.39
C ASN A 78 45.66 51.76 1.89
N GLY A 79 45.54 50.61 2.57
CA GLY A 79 45.19 50.53 3.98
C GLY A 79 45.42 49.14 4.58
N ASN A 80 46.65 48.95 5.05
CA ASN A 80 47.26 47.84 5.79
C ASN A 80 46.35 47.09 6.80
N GLY A 81 46.39 45.75 6.83
CA GLY A 81 45.82 44.99 7.95
C GLY A 81 45.55 43.49 7.77
N ASN A 82 46.63 42.70 7.88
CA ASN A 82 46.66 41.36 8.47
C ASN A 82 46.37 40.10 7.61
N SER A 83 47.29 39.15 7.81
CA SER A 83 47.48 37.84 7.21
C SER A 83 46.28 36.89 7.30
N VAL A 84 46.11 36.01 6.31
CA VAL A 84 46.53 34.59 6.33
C VAL A 84 46.32 33.99 4.93
N THR A 85 47.35 33.35 4.40
CA THR A 85 47.40 32.62 3.13
C THR A 85 46.71 31.25 3.24
N SER A 86 45.93 30.84 2.24
CA SER A 86 45.53 29.45 2.04
C SER A 86 45.33 29.14 0.55
N ASN A 87 46.40 28.69 -0.10
CA ASN A 87 46.29 27.88 -1.31
C ASN A 87 45.81 26.48 -0.92
N SER A 88 44.71 25.99 -1.49
CA SER A 88 44.36 24.56 -1.50
C SER A 88 43.65 24.17 -2.80
N PRO A 89 43.83 22.91 -3.28
CA PRO A 89 43.44 22.46 -4.62
C PRO A 89 41.92 22.19 -4.73
N PRO A 90 41.37 22.01 -5.96
CA PRO A 90 39.93 21.80 -6.14
C PRO A 90 39.53 20.44 -5.54
N ARG A 91 38.66 20.48 -4.52
CA ARG A 91 38.16 19.28 -3.87
C ARG A 91 37.03 18.65 -4.72
N PRO A 92 36.91 17.32 -4.79
CA PRO A 92 35.96 16.62 -5.66
C PRO A 92 34.49 16.93 -5.32
N ALA A 93 33.63 16.75 -6.32
CA ALA A 93 32.17 16.85 -6.23
C ALA A 93 31.62 16.14 -4.97
N PRO A 94 30.55 16.66 -4.33
CA PRO A 94 30.04 16.08 -3.10
C PRO A 94 29.47 14.68 -3.37
N THR A 95 30.16 13.65 -2.92
CA THR A 95 29.58 12.34 -2.64
C THR A 95 28.69 12.48 -1.41
N LEU A 96 27.38 12.71 -1.64
CA LEU A 96 26.37 12.67 -0.59
C LEU A 96 26.26 11.25 -0.03
N ALA A 97 26.46 11.13 1.28
CA ALA A 97 25.97 9.99 2.05
C ALA A 97 24.42 9.96 2.00
N PRO A 98 23.78 8.80 2.11
CA PRO A 98 22.33 8.71 2.22
C PRO A 98 21.92 9.22 3.61
N GLY A 99 21.35 10.42 3.69
CA GLY A 99 20.91 11.01 4.95
C GLY A 99 20.01 12.24 4.74
N ASP A 100 18.74 12.06 5.09
CA ASP A 100 17.79 13.01 5.71
C ASP A 100 17.47 14.39 5.11
N ASN A 101 18.16 14.88 4.07
CA ASN A 101 17.87 16.22 3.53
C ASN A 101 17.41 16.25 2.07
N GLN A 102 17.33 15.11 1.39
CA GLN A 102 16.92 15.06 -0.03
C GLN A 102 15.41 15.21 -0.23
N CYS A 103 14.61 14.92 0.81
CA CYS A 103 13.17 15.12 0.81
C CYS A 103 12.72 16.37 1.57
N ASP A 104 13.68 17.17 2.06
CA ASP A 104 13.39 18.42 2.76
C ASP A 104 12.72 19.43 1.80
N GLY A 105 11.62 20.03 2.25
CA GLY A 105 10.76 20.88 1.44
C GLY A 105 9.92 20.18 0.37
N VAL A 106 10.09 18.86 0.14
CA VAL A 106 9.26 18.08 -0.80
C VAL A 106 8.07 17.44 -0.09
N ILE A 107 8.31 16.84 1.08
CA ILE A 107 7.26 16.25 1.91
C ILE A 107 7.57 16.46 3.39
N THR A 108 6.54 16.69 4.20
CA THR A 108 6.66 16.76 5.66
C THR A 108 5.86 15.62 6.28
N CYS A 109 6.57 14.71 6.94
CA CYS A 109 5.98 13.61 7.67
C CYS A 109 5.64 14.04 9.09
N GLN A 110 4.38 13.88 9.49
CA GLN A 110 3.89 14.29 10.80
C GLN A 110 4.07 13.17 11.83
N ASN A 111 3.87 13.51 13.12
CA ASN A 111 3.91 12.57 14.24
C ASN A 111 5.21 11.74 14.35
N GLY A 112 6.34 12.34 13.93
CA GLY A 112 7.64 11.69 13.94
C GLY A 112 7.86 10.69 12.81
N GLY A 113 7.01 10.68 11.78
CA GLY A 113 7.25 9.91 10.56
C GLY A 113 8.55 10.34 9.87
N ILE A 114 9.13 9.43 9.11
CA ILE A 114 10.45 9.61 8.47
C ILE A 114 10.27 9.76 6.98
N SER A 115 10.80 10.84 6.39
CA SER A 115 10.78 11.04 4.94
C SER A 115 11.91 10.26 4.29
N ILE A 116 11.59 9.41 3.33
CA ILE A 116 12.58 8.62 2.59
C ILE A 116 12.58 9.01 1.11
N LEU A 117 13.75 8.92 0.48
CA LEU A 117 13.89 9.03 -0.97
C LEU A 117 13.82 7.64 -1.60
N ASN A 118 12.83 7.42 -2.45
CA ASN A 118 12.71 6.18 -3.21
C ASN A 118 13.66 6.16 -4.43
N PRO A 119 13.95 4.98 -5.01
CA PRO A 119 14.80 4.86 -6.21
C PRO A 119 14.30 5.64 -7.43
N ASP A 120 12.98 5.86 -7.53
CA ASP A 120 12.32 6.63 -8.57
C ASP A 120 12.36 8.16 -8.33
N ARG A 121 13.12 8.63 -7.32
CA ARG A 121 13.18 10.02 -6.83
C ARG A 121 11.89 10.56 -6.19
N SER A 122 10.88 9.73 -5.94
CA SER A 122 9.74 10.14 -5.12
C SER A 122 10.12 10.23 -3.64
N CYS A 123 9.46 11.15 -2.92
CA CYS A 123 9.62 11.35 -1.49
C CYS A 123 8.34 10.95 -0.77
N ASN A 124 8.46 9.97 0.14
CA ASN A 124 7.32 9.37 0.82
C ASN A 124 7.62 9.23 2.30
N CYS A 125 6.58 9.17 3.12
CA CYS A 125 6.72 8.96 4.55
C CYS A 125 6.72 7.47 4.90
N VAL A 126 7.53 7.12 5.89
CA VAL A 126 7.39 5.89 6.67
C VAL A 126 6.82 6.29 8.02
N CYS A 127 5.59 5.86 8.29
CA CYS A 127 4.90 6.21 9.53
C CYS A 127 5.30 5.30 10.68
N ILE A 128 5.32 5.84 11.90
CA ILE A 128 5.74 5.13 13.11
C ILE A 128 4.66 5.19 14.19
N ASN A 129 4.77 4.36 15.23
CA ASN A 129 3.94 4.42 16.44
C ASN A 129 2.40 4.35 16.22
N GLY A 130 1.93 3.64 15.18
CA GLY A 130 0.50 3.46 14.92
C GLY A 130 -0.13 4.51 14.00
N PHE A 131 0.66 5.44 13.47
CA PHE A 131 0.18 6.41 12.47
C PHE A 131 0.21 5.83 11.05
N THR A 132 -0.72 6.30 10.20
CA THR A 132 -0.83 5.91 8.78
C THR A 132 -1.15 7.12 7.90
N GLY A 133 -1.22 6.89 6.58
CA GLY A 133 -1.48 7.92 5.57
C GLY A 133 -0.21 8.50 4.95
N SER A 134 -0.35 9.22 3.84
CA SER A 134 0.78 9.75 3.07
C SER A 134 1.70 10.69 3.84
N THR A 135 1.18 11.39 4.85
CA THR A 135 1.94 12.29 5.74
C THR A 135 1.88 11.88 7.21
N CYS A 136 1.48 10.64 7.51
CA CYS A 136 1.42 10.09 8.87
C CYS A 136 0.53 10.87 9.85
N THR A 137 -0.54 11.50 9.35
CA THR A 137 -1.48 12.26 10.18
C THR A 137 -2.61 11.42 10.74
N ASN A 138 -2.88 10.25 10.14
CA ASN A 138 -4.03 9.44 10.52
C ASN A 138 -3.64 8.54 11.70
N ASN A 139 -4.36 8.66 12.81
CA ASN A 139 -4.22 7.77 13.94
C ASN A 139 -5.21 6.60 13.78
N ASP A 140 -4.76 5.54 13.12
CA ASP A 140 -5.55 4.32 12.97
C ASP A 140 -4.70 3.13 13.39
N ALA A 141 -4.71 2.86 14.70
CA ALA A 141 -3.97 1.74 15.29
C ALA A 141 -4.63 0.37 15.04
N THR A 142 -5.82 0.32 14.41
CA THR A 142 -6.61 -0.91 14.31
C THR A 142 -5.91 -1.91 13.39
N GLY A 143 -5.46 -3.03 13.96
CA GLY A 143 -4.74 -4.06 13.20
C GLY A 143 -3.32 -3.65 12.81
N CYS A 144 -2.78 -2.56 13.37
CA CYS A 144 -1.38 -2.20 13.23
C CYS A 144 -0.49 -2.96 14.23
N THR A 145 0.75 -3.15 13.83
CA THR A 145 1.89 -3.45 14.69
C THR A 145 3.04 -2.53 14.32
N THR A 146 4.09 -2.51 15.13
CA THR A 146 5.30 -1.74 14.86
C THR A 146 6.52 -2.65 14.81
N THR A 147 7.42 -2.42 13.85
CA THR A 147 8.72 -3.11 13.80
C THR A 147 9.84 -2.14 13.49
N THR A 148 11.08 -2.51 13.82
CA THR A 148 12.25 -1.71 13.47
C THR A 148 12.78 -2.13 12.11
N ILE A 149 13.00 -1.15 11.24
CA ILE A 149 13.58 -1.35 9.91
C ILE A 149 14.99 -0.78 9.94
N PRO A 150 16.01 -1.64 9.86
CA PRO A 150 17.40 -1.20 9.91
C PRO A 150 17.68 -0.09 8.91
N GLY A 151 18.26 1.00 9.39
CA GLY A 151 18.64 2.15 8.56
C GLY A 151 17.49 2.98 8.01
N THR A 152 16.22 2.71 8.37
CA THR A 152 15.06 3.49 7.91
C THR A 152 14.26 4.06 9.07
N ALA A 153 13.73 3.23 9.97
CA ALA A 153 12.77 3.68 10.98
C ALA A 153 12.75 2.77 12.22
N ASN A 154 12.65 3.39 13.40
CA ASN A 154 12.36 2.69 14.64
C ASN A 154 10.84 2.72 14.86
N ASN A 155 10.22 1.57 15.15
CA ASN A 155 8.76 1.42 15.32
C ASN A 155 7.92 1.78 14.08
N ALA A 156 8.37 1.41 12.88
CA ALA A 156 7.60 1.53 11.64
C ALA A 156 6.25 0.82 11.74
N THR A 157 5.18 1.52 11.39
CA THR A 157 3.79 1.06 11.49
C THR A 157 3.41 0.27 10.25
N MET A 158 2.83 -0.91 10.45
CA MET A 158 2.29 -1.73 9.37
C MET A 158 1.21 -2.67 9.86
N GLY A 159 0.47 -3.29 8.95
CA GLY A 159 -0.47 -4.35 9.28
C GLY A 159 0.19 -5.53 10.03
N THR A 160 -0.48 -6.04 11.06
CA THR A 160 -0.05 -7.21 11.84
C THR A 160 0.27 -8.44 10.99
N ALA A 161 -0.48 -8.67 9.90
CA ALA A 161 -0.27 -9.80 9.02
C ALA A 161 1.00 -9.66 8.15
N ILE A 162 1.46 -8.42 7.92
CA ILE A 162 2.66 -8.14 7.12
C ILE A 162 3.93 -8.33 7.94
N SER A 163 3.89 -7.99 9.24
CA SER A 163 5.07 -8.11 10.11
C SER A 163 5.65 -9.52 10.13
N ARG A 164 4.81 -10.56 9.97
CA ARG A 164 5.28 -11.95 9.89
C ARG A 164 6.01 -12.27 8.58
N LEU A 165 5.70 -11.56 7.50
CA LEU A 165 6.27 -11.77 6.16
C LEU A 165 7.56 -11.00 5.94
N LEU A 166 7.71 -9.87 6.65
CA LEU A 166 8.91 -9.03 6.59
C LEU A 166 9.93 -9.38 7.68
N ASP A 167 9.62 -10.34 8.56
CA ASP A 167 10.58 -10.85 9.54
C ASP A 167 11.60 -11.77 8.88
N SER A 168 12.85 -11.63 9.29
CA SER A 168 14.08 -12.28 8.82
C SER A 168 14.07 -13.83 8.82
N THR A 169 13.03 -14.47 9.33
CA THR A 169 12.84 -15.92 9.27
C THR A 169 12.08 -16.37 8.02
N VAL A 170 11.35 -15.46 7.36
CA VAL A 170 10.72 -15.67 6.05
C VAL A 170 11.65 -15.23 4.91
N SER A 171 12.76 -14.53 5.21
CA SER A 171 13.82 -14.27 4.22
C SER A 171 14.62 -15.52 3.80
N GLU A 172 14.28 -16.71 4.30
CA GLU A 172 14.68 -17.96 3.63
C GLU A 172 13.92 -18.17 2.31
N THR A 173 12.84 -17.42 2.08
CA THR A 173 12.23 -17.27 0.75
C THR A 173 13.01 -16.18 0.01
N ASN A 174 13.83 -16.55 -0.99
CA ASN A 174 14.69 -15.63 -1.78
C ASN A 174 13.93 -14.60 -2.64
N ILE A 175 12.72 -14.16 -2.25
CA ILE A 175 11.98 -13.10 -2.92
C ILE A 175 12.48 -11.75 -2.39
N PRO A 176 13.03 -10.87 -3.25
CA PRO A 176 13.61 -9.61 -2.82
C PRO A 176 12.52 -8.59 -2.47
N LEU A 177 11.91 -8.74 -1.29
CA LEU A 177 11.07 -7.70 -0.70
C LEU A 177 11.95 -6.63 -0.08
N ASN A 178 11.71 -5.39 -0.48
CA ASN A 178 12.28 -4.22 0.15
C ASN A 178 11.23 -3.63 1.10
N SER A 179 11.36 -3.93 2.39
CA SER A 179 10.42 -3.49 3.44
C SER A 179 10.19 -1.98 3.39
N THR A 180 11.25 -1.20 3.18
CA THR A 180 11.20 0.26 3.08
C THR A 180 10.34 0.71 1.89
N ARG A 181 10.49 0.09 0.72
CA ARG A 181 9.66 0.39 -0.46
C ARG A 181 8.20 -0.05 -0.29
N VAL A 182 7.97 -1.23 0.28
CA VAL A 182 6.60 -1.73 0.54
C VAL A 182 5.85 -0.77 1.46
N LEU A 183 6.50 -0.29 2.52
CA LEU A 183 5.88 0.65 3.48
C LEU A 183 5.72 2.06 2.94
N SER A 184 6.65 2.50 2.09
CA SER A 184 6.49 3.79 1.42
C SER A 184 5.32 3.77 0.45
N LEU A 185 5.11 2.67 -0.28
CA LEU A 185 3.93 2.46 -1.12
C LEU A 185 2.63 2.41 -0.31
N PHE A 186 2.60 1.72 0.83
CA PHE A 186 1.40 1.73 1.69
C PHE A 186 1.04 3.12 2.21
N SER A 187 2.04 3.92 2.57
CA SER A 187 1.83 5.30 3.01
C SER A 187 1.39 6.18 1.84
N GLU A 188 2.03 6.05 0.67
CA GLU A 188 1.65 6.75 -0.56
C GLU A 188 0.19 6.53 -0.93
N LEU A 189 -0.21 5.25 -0.97
CA LEU A 189 -1.57 4.81 -1.26
C LEU A 189 -2.53 5.05 -0.08
N SER A 190 -2.02 5.61 1.03
CA SER A 190 -2.77 5.91 2.26
C SER A 190 -3.56 4.72 2.80
N LEU A 191 -3.02 3.52 2.70
CA LEU A 191 -3.66 2.31 3.20
C LEU A 191 -3.57 2.24 4.73
N SER A 192 -4.72 2.09 5.39
CA SER A 192 -4.75 1.75 6.81
C SER A 192 -4.20 0.34 7.05
N CYS A 193 -3.74 0.05 8.27
CA CYS A 193 -3.27 -1.29 8.62
C CYS A 193 -4.34 -2.37 8.40
N ALA A 194 -5.61 -2.05 8.62
CA ALA A 194 -6.71 -2.94 8.30
C ALA A 194 -6.80 -3.25 6.79
N ALA A 195 -6.65 -2.24 5.92
CA ALA A 195 -6.62 -2.43 4.47
C ALA A 195 -5.38 -3.21 4.02
N GLN A 196 -4.21 -2.91 4.60
CA GLN A 196 -2.97 -3.63 4.38
C GLN A 196 -3.10 -5.13 4.73
N ASN A 197 -3.69 -5.44 5.90
CA ASN A 197 -3.97 -6.81 6.32
C ASN A 197 -4.96 -7.50 5.38
N ALA A 198 -6.01 -6.79 4.95
CA ALA A 198 -7.02 -7.32 4.03
C ALA A 198 -6.39 -7.71 2.68
N LEU A 199 -5.46 -6.90 2.17
CA LEU A 199 -4.77 -7.13 0.89
C LEU A 199 -4.01 -8.47 0.84
N ILE A 200 -3.50 -8.94 1.98
CA ILE A 200 -2.78 -10.22 2.09
C ILE A 200 -3.59 -11.31 2.83
N THR A 201 -4.87 -11.04 3.12
CA THR A 201 -5.74 -12.02 3.76
C THR A 201 -6.50 -12.80 2.71
N PHE A 202 -6.02 -13.99 2.41
CA PHE A 202 -6.80 -14.96 1.65
C PHE A 202 -7.89 -15.59 2.55
N ASN A 203 -9.11 -15.66 2.03
CA ASN A 203 -10.31 -16.29 2.57
C ASN A 203 -11.12 -15.56 3.66
N GLY A 204 -10.91 -14.29 4.02
CA GLY A 204 -11.67 -13.70 5.14
C GLY A 204 -11.43 -14.42 6.48
N LEU A 205 -10.26 -15.04 6.59
CA LEU A 205 -9.99 -16.16 7.47
C LEU A 205 -8.90 -15.81 8.54
N ALA A 206 -8.30 -14.62 8.48
CA ALA A 206 -7.49 -14.09 9.60
C ALA A 206 -8.31 -13.91 10.90
N SER A 207 -9.65 -13.83 10.82
CA SER A 207 -10.53 -13.72 11.99
C SER A 207 -10.69 -14.98 12.85
N ARG A 208 -10.21 -16.16 12.41
CA ARG A 208 -10.34 -17.40 13.22
C ARG A 208 -9.10 -17.76 14.05
N SER A 209 -8.06 -16.92 14.06
CA SER A 209 -6.94 -17.07 14.99
C SER A 209 -7.14 -16.36 16.33
N GLU A 210 -8.25 -15.62 16.53
CA GLU A 210 -8.53 -14.89 17.79
C GLU A 210 -9.90 -15.18 18.44
N LYS A 211 -10.53 -16.32 18.14
CA LYS A 211 -11.64 -16.80 18.99
C LYS A 211 -11.39 -18.21 19.52
N ARG A 212 -11.08 -18.23 20.82
CA ARG A 212 -11.07 -19.34 21.80
C ARG A 212 -9.77 -20.12 22.00
N ALA A 213 -8.78 -19.44 22.59
CA ALA A 213 -8.11 -20.00 23.77
C ALA A 213 -9.08 -19.98 24.97
N LEU A 214 -10.12 -20.81 24.92
CA LEU A 214 -10.97 -21.13 26.05
C LEU A 214 -11.83 -22.31 25.61
N HIS A 215 -11.37 -23.51 25.95
CA HIS A 215 -12.17 -24.63 26.46
C HIS A 215 -11.14 -25.63 26.99
N SER A 216 -10.86 -25.53 28.29
CA SER A 216 -10.23 -26.57 29.08
C SER A 216 -11.02 -27.87 28.90
N ILE A 217 -10.48 -28.82 28.13
CA ILE A 217 -10.99 -30.17 28.11
C ILE A 217 -10.62 -30.79 29.46
N ASN A 218 -11.65 -31.10 30.24
CA ASN A 218 -11.59 -31.80 31.50
C ASN A 218 -11.00 -33.19 31.28
N LEU A 219 -9.84 -33.46 31.87
CA LEU A 219 -9.16 -34.75 31.84
C LEU A 219 -9.50 -35.51 33.13
N MET A 220 -10.60 -36.29 33.14
CA MET A 220 -10.80 -37.38 34.11
C MET A 220 -11.90 -38.37 33.66
N ALA A 221 -11.48 -39.62 33.37
CA ALA A 221 -12.19 -40.92 33.52
C ALA A 221 -11.38 -41.99 32.75
N ILE A 222 -10.35 -42.64 33.31
CA ILE A 222 -10.34 -43.90 34.08
C ILE A 222 -11.18 -45.03 33.44
N GLY A 223 -10.56 -46.16 33.03
CA GLY A 223 -11.37 -47.36 32.72
C GLY A 223 -10.83 -48.65 32.04
N ALA A 224 -9.53 -48.95 31.94
CA ALA A 224 -8.94 -50.33 31.88
C ALA A 224 -9.35 -51.34 30.72
N PRO A 225 -8.89 -52.62 30.69
CA PRO A 225 -7.83 -53.11 29.78
C PRO A 225 -8.22 -54.30 28.86
N GLY A 226 -7.46 -54.57 27.79
CA GLY A 226 -7.65 -55.75 26.92
C GLY A 226 -6.43 -56.13 26.06
N SER A 227 -5.85 -57.29 26.40
CA SER A 227 -4.69 -58.07 25.93
C SER A 227 -4.24 -58.12 24.44
N PRO A 228 -3.04 -58.71 24.17
CA PRO A 228 -2.28 -58.57 22.91
C PRO A 228 -2.36 -59.77 21.94
N GLY A 229 -2.07 -59.50 20.66
CA GLY A 229 -1.55 -60.47 19.66
C GLY A 229 -2.15 -60.36 18.25
N PRO A 230 -1.51 -60.92 17.19
CA PRO A 230 -0.09 -61.14 16.95
C PRO A 230 0.44 -60.32 15.75
N ALA A 231 1.77 -60.14 15.72
CA ALA A 231 2.48 -59.57 14.59
C ALA A 231 2.36 -60.46 13.34
N VAL A 232 1.97 -59.86 12.21
CA VAL A 232 2.26 -60.39 10.87
C VAL A 232 2.93 -59.28 10.08
N THR A 233 4.25 -59.42 9.94
CA THR A 233 5.11 -58.70 9.01
C THR A 233 4.64 -58.96 7.58
N LYS A 234 4.07 -57.94 6.94
CA LYS A 234 4.03 -57.84 5.49
C LYS A 234 4.53 -56.45 5.11
N ALA A 235 5.74 -56.41 4.56
CA ALA A 235 6.31 -55.20 3.99
C ALA A 235 5.42 -54.72 2.85
N ALA A 236 4.60 -53.72 3.13
CA ALA A 236 3.93 -52.92 2.14
C ALA A 236 4.81 -51.71 1.85
N GLU A 237 5.14 -51.59 0.57
CA GLU A 237 5.69 -50.46 -0.18
C GLU A 237 5.38 -49.07 0.42
N PRO A 238 6.29 -48.08 0.31
CA PRO A 238 6.08 -46.75 0.89
C PRO A 238 4.81 -46.10 0.32
N SER A 239 3.78 -46.07 1.17
CA SER A 239 2.50 -45.42 0.93
C SER A 239 2.72 -43.92 0.75
N ALA A 240 2.27 -43.39 -0.39
CA ALA A 240 2.31 -41.97 -0.72
C ALA A 240 1.73 -41.13 0.43
N THR A 241 2.49 -40.14 0.89
CA THR A 241 2.04 -39.12 1.83
C THR A 241 0.76 -38.46 1.28
N PRO A 242 -0.32 -38.32 2.06
CA PRO A 242 -1.49 -37.60 1.59
C PRO A 242 -1.07 -36.16 1.28
N THR A 243 -1.09 -35.79 0.00
CA THR A 243 -0.76 -34.44 -0.46
C THR A 243 -1.81 -33.49 0.10
N GLN A 244 -1.47 -32.75 1.18
CA GLN A 244 -2.37 -31.74 1.71
C GLN A 244 -2.70 -30.70 0.62
N PRO A 245 -3.95 -30.20 0.53
CA PRO A 245 -4.28 -29.19 -0.47
C PRO A 245 -3.45 -27.93 -0.23
N VAL A 246 -2.99 -27.27 -1.30
CA VAL A 246 -2.20 -26.02 -1.25
C VAL A 246 -2.90 -24.95 -0.42
N SER A 247 -4.24 -24.93 -0.45
CA SER A 247 -5.07 -24.02 0.35
C SER A 247 -4.96 -24.19 1.88
N SER A 248 -4.40 -25.31 2.36
CA SER A 248 -4.10 -25.54 3.78
C SER A 248 -2.60 -25.59 4.08
N ASN A 249 -1.73 -25.43 3.08
CA ASN A 249 -0.29 -25.38 3.28
C ASN A 249 0.11 -23.95 3.73
N VAL A 250 0.60 -23.82 4.96
CA VAL A 250 0.99 -22.53 5.56
C VAL A 250 2.11 -21.86 4.76
N GLU A 251 3.08 -22.64 4.29
CA GLU A 251 4.21 -22.13 3.50
C GLU A 251 3.74 -21.59 2.15
N ALA A 252 2.86 -22.32 1.47
CA ALA A 252 2.25 -21.85 0.23
C ALA A 252 1.39 -20.58 0.43
N LEU A 253 0.70 -20.48 1.57
CA LEU A 253 -0.06 -19.29 1.93
C LEU A 253 0.85 -18.09 2.24
N ASP A 254 1.92 -18.28 3.00
CA ASP A 254 2.89 -17.22 3.29
C ASP A 254 3.59 -16.76 2.00
N PHE A 255 3.99 -17.70 1.15
CA PHE A 255 4.53 -17.41 -0.19
C PHE A 255 3.54 -16.65 -1.08
N ALA A 256 2.26 -17.01 -1.05
CA ALA A 256 1.22 -16.29 -1.78
C ALA A 256 1.06 -14.83 -1.30
N ARG A 257 1.18 -14.58 0.02
CA ARG A 257 1.12 -13.22 0.58
C ARG A 257 2.33 -12.39 0.15
N THR A 258 3.51 -13.00 0.20
CA THR A 258 4.75 -12.41 -0.32
C THR A 258 4.62 -12.06 -1.80
N GLY A 259 3.97 -12.91 -2.59
CA GLY A 259 3.65 -12.62 -3.99
C GLY A 259 2.82 -11.36 -4.20
N VAL A 260 1.77 -11.15 -3.41
CA VAL A 260 0.95 -9.93 -3.50
C VAL A 260 1.77 -8.68 -3.19
N LEU A 261 2.59 -8.73 -2.13
CA LEU A 261 3.47 -7.62 -1.76
C LEU A 261 4.54 -7.35 -2.82
N PHE A 262 5.10 -8.40 -3.40
CA PHE A 262 6.10 -8.29 -4.46
C PHE A 262 5.49 -7.69 -5.74
N ALA A 263 4.28 -8.10 -6.14
CA ALA A 263 3.57 -7.48 -7.27
C ALA A 263 3.31 -5.98 -7.06
N MET A 264 2.95 -5.60 -5.84
CA MET A 264 2.78 -4.19 -5.46
C MET A 264 4.11 -3.44 -5.50
N GLN A 265 5.19 -4.02 -4.99
CA GLN A 265 6.51 -3.39 -4.99
C GLN A 265 7.03 -3.16 -6.43
N GLU A 266 6.85 -4.15 -7.31
CA GLU A 266 7.32 -4.10 -8.70
C GLU A 266 6.57 -3.06 -9.54
N THR A 267 5.26 -2.87 -9.28
CA THR A 267 4.41 -1.99 -10.10
C THR A 267 4.13 -0.64 -9.46
N GLY A 268 4.17 -0.55 -8.13
CA GLY A 268 3.69 0.61 -7.37
C GLY A 268 2.17 0.78 -7.37
N GLU A 269 1.41 -0.16 -7.95
CA GLU A 269 -0.03 -0.02 -8.15
C GLU A 269 -0.86 -0.92 -7.22
N LEU A 270 -1.83 -0.33 -6.52
CA LEU A 270 -2.75 -1.08 -5.67
C LEU A 270 -3.65 -2.03 -6.47
N ASP A 271 -4.05 -1.62 -7.68
CA ASP A 271 -4.91 -2.43 -8.56
C ASP A 271 -4.24 -3.74 -8.96
N VAL A 272 -2.94 -3.71 -9.26
CA VAL A 272 -2.15 -4.92 -9.54
C VAL A 272 -2.12 -5.84 -8.32
N ALA A 273 -1.90 -5.29 -7.12
CA ALA A 273 -1.90 -6.06 -5.88
C ALA A 273 -3.28 -6.67 -5.57
N ALA A 274 -4.36 -5.94 -5.83
CA ALA A 274 -5.73 -6.43 -5.67
C ALA A 274 -6.05 -7.56 -6.67
N LYS A 275 -5.67 -7.42 -7.94
CA LYS A 275 -5.81 -8.48 -8.96
C LYS A 275 -4.97 -9.71 -8.63
N ALA A 276 -3.77 -9.52 -8.11
CA ALA A 276 -2.93 -10.60 -7.59
C ALA A 276 -3.65 -11.36 -6.46
N GLN A 277 -4.20 -10.62 -5.49
CA GLN A 277 -4.95 -11.16 -4.38
C GLN A 277 -6.17 -11.97 -4.87
N GLU A 278 -6.91 -11.46 -5.85
CA GLU A 278 -8.06 -12.13 -6.45
C GLU A 278 -7.68 -13.42 -7.18
N SER A 279 -6.63 -13.38 -8.01
CA SER A 279 -6.11 -14.54 -8.76
C SER A 279 -5.73 -15.68 -7.80
N ILE A 280 -5.00 -15.36 -6.74
CA ILE A 280 -4.62 -16.31 -5.69
C ILE A 280 -5.86 -16.84 -4.97
N GLN A 281 -6.79 -15.97 -4.60
CA GLN A 281 -8.01 -16.34 -3.91
C GLN A 281 -8.87 -17.33 -4.71
N ASN A 282 -9.00 -17.10 -6.03
CA ASN A 282 -9.74 -17.99 -6.93
C ASN A 282 -9.07 -19.36 -7.03
N PHE A 283 -7.75 -19.40 -7.13
CA PHE A 283 -6.98 -20.66 -7.11
C PHE A 283 -7.17 -21.41 -5.78
N LEU A 284 -6.96 -20.75 -4.64
CA LEU A 284 -7.06 -21.39 -3.32
C LEU A 284 -8.48 -21.94 -3.07
N THR A 285 -9.50 -21.22 -3.52
CA THR A 285 -10.91 -21.66 -3.44
C THR A 285 -11.14 -22.92 -4.29
N SER A 286 -10.62 -22.92 -5.51
CA SER A 286 -10.74 -24.07 -6.44
C SER A 286 -10.00 -25.29 -5.90
N ASN A 287 -8.77 -25.09 -5.40
CA ASN A 287 -7.94 -26.12 -4.78
C ASN A 287 -8.61 -26.74 -3.54
N ARG A 288 -9.27 -25.93 -2.70
CA ARG A 288 -10.03 -26.41 -1.54
C ARG A 288 -11.20 -27.31 -1.93
N ASN A 289 -11.81 -27.06 -3.09
CA ASN A 289 -12.93 -27.85 -3.60
C ASN A 289 -12.50 -29.13 -4.32
N GLY A 290 -11.19 -29.46 -4.31
CA GLY A 290 -10.65 -30.64 -4.99
C GLY A 290 -10.53 -30.49 -6.51
N ASN A 291 -10.80 -29.30 -7.04
CA ASN A 291 -10.59 -29.01 -8.46
C ASN A 291 -9.10 -28.64 -8.62
N GLY A 292 -8.36 -29.45 -9.39
CA GLY A 292 -7.00 -29.10 -9.81
C GLY A 292 -7.05 -27.72 -10.48
N GLY A 293 -6.35 -26.74 -9.88
CA GLY A 293 -6.59 -25.31 -10.02
C GLY A 293 -6.62 -24.78 -11.46
N ASN A 294 -7.74 -25.00 -12.15
CA ASN A 294 -8.13 -24.18 -13.28
C ASN A 294 -8.92 -23.03 -12.68
N ASN A 295 -8.36 -21.81 -12.76
CA ASN A 295 -9.14 -20.59 -12.95
C ASN A 295 -8.19 -19.41 -13.19
N ASN A 296 -7.96 -19.12 -14.47
CA ASN A 296 -7.99 -17.73 -14.91
C ASN A 296 -8.71 -17.70 -16.27
N GLY A 297 -9.45 -16.64 -16.56
CA GLY A 297 -10.20 -16.41 -17.80
C GLY A 297 -9.33 -16.25 -19.06
N GLY A 298 -8.28 -17.06 -19.20
CA GLY A 298 -7.48 -17.22 -20.39
C GLY A 298 -7.42 -18.71 -20.74
N ASN A 299 -7.91 -19.05 -21.93
CA ASN A 299 -7.87 -20.37 -22.55
C ASN A 299 -6.58 -21.14 -22.19
N ASN A 300 -6.69 -22.31 -21.56
CA ASN A 300 -5.65 -23.34 -21.59
C ASN A 300 -6.22 -24.73 -21.29
N ASN A 301 -6.10 -25.60 -22.29
CA ASN A 301 -6.36 -27.02 -22.23
C ASN A 301 -5.17 -27.74 -21.58
N ASN A 302 -5.05 -27.74 -20.25
CA ASN A 302 -4.40 -28.85 -19.53
C ASN A 302 -4.68 -28.75 -18.01
N GLY A 303 -5.10 -29.86 -17.41
CA GLY A 303 -5.44 -29.93 -15.99
C GLY A 303 -4.24 -29.72 -15.07
N GLY A 304 -4.50 -29.15 -13.88
CA GLY A 304 -3.60 -29.24 -12.72
C GLY A 304 -2.47 -28.21 -12.64
N ASN A 305 -2.49 -27.13 -13.41
CA ASN A 305 -1.41 -26.16 -13.40
C ASN A 305 -1.47 -25.21 -12.18
N SER A 306 -0.56 -25.37 -11.22
CA SER A 306 -0.38 -24.47 -10.06
C SER A 306 0.24 -23.11 -10.42
N ASN A 307 0.43 -22.81 -11.70
CA ASN A 307 1.04 -21.60 -12.21
C ASN A 307 0.00 -20.48 -12.42
N LEU A 308 -0.17 -19.63 -11.41
CA LEU A 308 -1.03 -18.46 -11.42
C LEU A 308 -0.42 -17.30 -12.22
N ASN A 309 -1.26 -16.56 -12.93
CA ASN A 309 -0.89 -15.26 -13.47
C ASN A 309 -1.20 -14.19 -12.43
N ILE A 310 -0.18 -13.44 -12.02
CA ILE A 310 -0.26 -12.39 -11.00
C ILE A 310 -0.24 -10.98 -11.66
N GLY A 311 0.01 -10.90 -12.97
CA GLY A 311 0.13 -9.65 -13.72
C GLY A 311 1.57 -9.43 -14.17
N PRO A 312 2.45 -8.84 -13.32
CA PRO A 312 3.84 -8.59 -13.66
C PRO A 312 4.70 -9.86 -13.73
N PHE A 313 4.22 -10.96 -13.16
CA PHE A 313 4.90 -12.24 -13.16
C PHE A 313 3.90 -13.39 -13.02
N ARG A 314 4.42 -14.61 -13.14
CA ARG A 314 3.71 -15.84 -12.83
C ARG A 314 4.20 -16.44 -11.53
N MET A 315 3.34 -17.17 -10.83
CA MET A 315 3.63 -17.74 -9.53
C MET A 315 3.17 -19.20 -9.45
N ASP A 316 4.00 -20.10 -8.94
CA ASP A 316 3.64 -21.49 -8.64
C ASP A 316 3.62 -21.72 -7.13
N LEU A 317 2.44 -21.95 -6.55
CA LEU A 317 2.27 -22.16 -5.11
C LEU A 317 2.62 -23.58 -4.64
N VAL A 318 2.79 -24.53 -5.57
CA VAL A 318 3.25 -25.90 -5.24
C VAL A 318 4.77 -25.94 -5.24
N GLN A 319 5.40 -25.32 -6.26
CA GLN A 319 6.86 -25.28 -6.36
C GLN A 319 7.50 -24.12 -5.60
N LEU A 320 6.68 -23.19 -5.10
CA LEU A 320 7.10 -21.95 -4.45
C LEU A 320 8.05 -21.15 -5.35
N THR A 321 7.65 -20.94 -6.60
CA THR A 321 8.44 -20.19 -7.60
C THR A 321 7.70 -18.97 -8.13
N ILE A 322 8.45 -17.93 -8.45
CA ILE A 322 8.03 -16.77 -9.23
C ILE A 322 8.78 -16.79 -10.56
N THR A 323 8.08 -16.66 -11.67
CA THR A 323 8.67 -16.49 -13.00
C THR A 323 8.34 -15.09 -13.50
N LEU A 324 9.34 -14.23 -13.55
CA LEU A 324 9.24 -12.88 -14.08
C LEU A 324 9.06 -12.91 -15.61
N ASN A 325 8.52 -11.84 -16.17
CA ASN A 325 8.30 -11.73 -17.63
C ASN A 325 9.60 -11.78 -18.46
N ASN A 326 10.75 -11.45 -17.85
CA ASN A 326 12.07 -11.57 -18.47
C ASN A 326 12.63 -13.02 -18.45
N GLY A 327 11.87 -13.99 -17.93
CA GLY A 327 12.26 -15.40 -17.84
C GLY A 327 13.03 -15.76 -16.57
N THR A 328 13.38 -14.80 -15.72
CA THR A 328 14.04 -15.08 -14.43
C THR A 328 13.10 -15.84 -13.51
N VAL A 329 13.60 -16.96 -12.96
CA VAL A 329 12.86 -17.78 -11.99
C VAL A 329 13.47 -17.59 -10.60
N ILE A 330 12.66 -17.14 -9.66
CA ILE A 330 12.99 -17.02 -8.24
C ILE A 330 12.31 -18.18 -7.53
N ARG A 331 13.03 -18.92 -6.69
CA ARG A 331 12.50 -20.04 -5.91
C ARG A 331 12.66 -19.74 -4.42
N ALA A 332 11.59 -19.92 -3.65
CA ALA A 332 11.71 -19.90 -2.20
C ALA A 332 12.43 -21.17 -1.73
N SER A 333 13.37 -21.03 -0.80
CA SER A 333 13.93 -22.19 -0.10
C SER A 333 12.87 -22.66 0.88
N SER A 334 12.45 -23.91 0.78
CA SER A 334 11.66 -24.53 1.84
C SER A 334 12.59 -24.82 3.01
N SER A 335 12.33 -24.23 4.17
CA SER A 335 13.09 -24.57 5.38
C SER A 335 12.84 -26.06 5.68
N PRO A 336 13.87 -26.90 5.88
CA PRO A 336 13.66 -28.28 6.26
C PRO A 336 13.04 -28.29 7.67
N SER A 337 11.82 -28.82 7.75
CA SER A 337 11.09 -29.11 9.00
C SER A 337 11.87 -30.01 9.95
#